data_AF-A0AA97KU18-F1
#
_entry.id   AF-A0AA97KU18-F1
#
_cell.length_a   1.000
_cell.length_b   1.000
_cell.length_c   1.000
_cell.angle_alpha   90.00
_cell.angle_beta   90.00
_cell.angle_gamma   90.00
#
_symmetry.space_group_name_H-M   'P 1'
#
loop_
_entity.id
_entity.type
_entity.pdbx_description
1 polymer ?
#
loop_
_entity_poly.entity_id
_entity_poly.type
_entity_poly.pdbx_seq_one_letter_code
_entity_poly.pdbx_strand_id
1 'polypeptide(L)'
;MRNGKERAGSTAPFSTGPTSKGRTRNWEPGGQGDQTRMDASGGLAGFLAAPSGWGGGHPASSRPRFPLGSTPSAAGWLLLCPKRHSGKGPGVKQQILDPAGDCYSSWLNIMIVPVMYNWIILICRSCFPDLQHKYLLLWLSLDYFCDLLYLVDIGVHFHTGFLEQGILIRDRSRISRRYVRSSAFLWDLLSVLPTDLFYLWLGMGRPAVRANRFLRTPRLFEAFDRIETRTAHPNSFRITKLMLYIFITIHWNSCIYFALSSFIGYGADEWVYPNTSLPGFDRLVRQYLYSFYFSTLILTTVGDTPMPHREEEYLFMAADFLLAVMGFATIMGSMTSVISNMNQADAAFYPNYDLVKGYMLTRRVNRRLQHRVVRWYQHLQMNKKMTNELAILQHLPERLRAEVAVSVHLPTLRKVQIFQNCEQSLLEELVLKLRPQVYSPGEYVCKKGDIGREMYFIREGQLAVVADDGVTQYAVLGEGLYFGEISIINIKGNKSGNRRTANIKSIGFSDLFCLSKEDLTEVLAEFPNAKTTLEAKGREILLKMDKLDVNAEAAEIAQQAEEERRTAALEEGLDVLQTKLARILAGLESSAFKMALRLERLEWQMREWGEEETQEPGHGEGTEP
;
A
#
# COMPACT_ATOMS: atom_id res chain seq x y z
N MET A 1 38.39 46.62 23.14
CA MET A 1 39.85 46.67 22.96
C MET A 1 40.50 46.21 24.26
N ARG A 2 41.49 45.32 24.40
CA ARG A 2 42.14 44.17 23.69
C ARG A 2 43.38 43.81 24.58
N ASN A 3 44.00 42.63 24.69
CA ASN A 3 43.79 41.27 24.19
C ASN A 3 44.80 40.27 24.86
N GLY A 4 44.40 39.00 25.06
CA GLY A 4 45.27 37.79 24.99
C GLY A 4 45.74 37.09 26.28
N LYS A 5 45.25 35.86 26.56
CA LYS A 5 45.74 34.92 27.60
C LYS A 5 45.28 33.48 27.31
N GLU A 6 46.11 32.46 27.59
CA GLU A 6 45.74 31.23 28.33
C GLU A 6 46.91 30.24 28.52
N ARG A 7 46.83 29.45 29.61
CA ARG A 7 47.78 28.46 30.16
C ARG A 7 47.09 27.09 30.25
N ALA A 8 47.86 25.99 30.16
CA ALA A 8 47.42 24.64 30.51
C ALA A 8 48.50 23.89 31.32
N GLY A 9 48.07 22.98 32.22
CA GLY A 9 48.91 22.10 33.02
C GLY A 9 48.13 20.91 33.61
N SER A 10 48.75 19.75 33.57
CA SER A 10 48.27 18.36 33.70
C SER A 10 48.06 17.78 35.11
N THR A 11 47.35 16.62 35.18
CA THR A 11 47.65 15.33 35.89
C THR A 11 46.47 14.71 36.67
N ALA A 12 46.34 13.38 36.58
CA ALA A 12 45.48 12.47 37.38
C ALA A 12 46.31 11.86 38.56
N PRO A 13 45.88 10.85 39.39
CA PRO A 13 44.60 10.12 39.54
C PRO A 13 44.16 9.75 41.02
N PHE A 14 43.04 9.01 41.15
CA PHE A 14 42.60 8.04 42.21
C PHE A 14 42.24 8.41 43.69
N SER A 15 41.10 7.85 44.14
CA SER A 15 40.76 7.25 45.46
C SER A 15 39.59 7.81 46.30
N THR A 16 38.66 6.88 46.59
CA THR A 16 37.71 6.64 47.71
C THR A 16 37.46 7.67 48.83
N GLY A 17 36.18 7.81 49.21
CA GLY A 17 35.68 8.43 50.46
C GLY A 17 34.16 8.26 50.68
N PRO A 18 33.60 8.49 51.89
CA PRO A 18 32.85 7.45 52.62
C PRO A 18 31.37 7.73 52.96
N THR A 19 30.75 6.71 53.58
CA THR A 19 29.45 6.61 54.26
C THR A 19 29.21 7.65 55.38
N SER A 20 27.97 8.17 55.52
CA SER A 20 27.38 8.42 56.86
C SER A 20 25.84 8.58 56.87
N LYS A 21 25.22 7.78 57.75
CA LYS A 21 24.19 8.07 58.77
C LYS A 21 22.78 8.54 58.38
N GLY A 22 21.83 7.71 58.80
CA GLY A 22 20.40 7.97 58.79
C GLY A 22 19.93 8.91 59.89
N ARG A 23 18.67 9.31 59.75
CA ARG A 23 17.94 10.11 60.73
C ARG A 23 16.58 9.46 60.95
N THR A 24 16.44 8.86 62.12
CA THR A 24 15.21 8.39 62.74
C THR A 24 14.38 9.57 63.25
N ARG A 25 13.06 9.46 63.19
CA ARG A 25 12.13 10.23 64.04
C ARG A 25 11.07 9.27 64.56
N ASN A 26 11.16 8.96 65.85
CA ASN A 26 10.07 8.43 66.66
C ASN A 26 9.33 9.61 67.32
N TRP A 27 8.00 9.52 67.36
CA TRP A 27 7.14 9.99 68.45
C TRP A 27 5.94 9.04 68.52
N GLU A 28 5.81 8.33 69.64
CA GLU A 28 4.65 7.51 70.05
C GLU A 28 3.64 8.38 70.85
N PRO A 29 2.60 7.83 71.54
CA PRO A 29 1.38 7.23 70.98
C PRO A 29 0.09 7.78 71.66
N GLY A 30 -1.05 7.49 71.05
CA GLY A 30 -2.39 7.58 71.66
C GLY A 30 -3.41 7.28 70.57
N GLY A 31 -4.36 6.36 70.67
CA GLY A 31 -4.86 5.54 71.76
C GLY A 31 -6.35 5.33 71.44
N GLN A 32 -6.75 4.05 71.26
CA GLN A 32 -8.13 3.55 71.13
C GLN A 32 -8.90 4.00 69.85
N GLY A 33 -9.51 3.13 69.05
CA GLY A 33 -9.73 1.69 69.09
C GLY A 33 -10.86 1.41 68.11
N ASP A 34 -10.71 0.43 67.22
CA ASP A 34 -11.80 -0.50 66.96
C ASP A 34 -11.31 -1.73 66.20
N GLN A 35 -11.73 -2.88 66.70
CA GLN A 35 -11.50 -4.19 66.13
C GLN A 35 -12.29 -4.34 64.82
N THR A 36 -11.68 -4.84 63.74
CA THR A 36 -12.23 -5.98 62.97
C THR A 36 -11.27 -6.42 61.85
N ARG A 37 -10.68 -7.60 62.07
CA ARG A 37 -10.41 -8.71 61.13
C ARG A 37 -10.09 -8.36 59.66
N MET A 38 -8.81 -8.51 59.31
CA MET A 38 -8.31 -8.59 57.93
C MET A 38 -8.72 -9.92 57.29
N ASP A 39 -9.34 -9.86 56.11
CA ASP A 39 -9.27 -10.92 55.10
C ASP A 39 -8.46 -10.39 53.91
N ALA A 40 -7.39 -11.10 53.60
CA ALA A 40 -6.50 -10.85 52.48
C ALA A 40 -7.00 -11.62 51.25
N SER A 41 -7.51 -10.90 50.25
CA SER A 41 -7.67 -11.43 48.88
C SER A 41 -7.60 -10.28 47.88
N GLY A 42 -6.37 -9.92 47.49
CA GLY A 42 -6.10 -8.98 46.40
C GLY A 42 -5.14 -9.63 45.41
N GLY A 43 -5.67 -10.14 44.31
CA GLY A 43 -4.87 -10.69 43.22
C GLY A 43 -5.72 -11.36 42.15
N LEU A 44 -5.69 -10.80 40.94
CA LEU A 44 -6.07 -11.43 39.66
C LEU A 44 -7.57 -11.67 39.42
N ALA A 45 -8.32 -10.59 39.21
CA ALA A 45 -9.50 -10.61 38.33
C ALA A 45 -9.63 -9.26 37.62
N GLY A 46 -9.08 -9.16 36.40
CA GLY A 46 -9.02 -7.89 35.69
C GLY A 46 -8.55 -7.99 34.25
N PHE A 47 -8.98 -9.00 33.50
CA PHE A 47 -8.89 -9.01 32.03
C PHE A 47 -10.05 -9.84 31.49
N LEU A 48 -11.20 -9.19 31.28
CA LEU A 48 -12.28 -9.52 30.35
C LEU A 48 -13.50 -8.63 30.72
N ALA A 49 -13.40 -7.34 30.42
CA ALA A 49 -14.54 -6.45 30.39
C ALA A 49 -14.46 -5.64 29.09
N ALA A 50 -15.29 -5.99 28.12
CA ALA A 50 -15.52 -5.20 26.93
C ALA A 50 -16.19 -3.86 27.33
N PRO A 51 -15.76 -2.70 26.81
CA PRO A 51 -16.44 -1.45 27.10
C PRO A 51 -17.70 -1.36 26.24
N SER A 52 -18.85 -1.57 26.87
CA SER A 52 -20.15 -1.13 26.38
C SER A 52 -20.30 0.38 26.60
N GLY A 53 -20.44 1.17 25.53
CA GLY A 53 -20.92 2.54 25.66
C GLY A 53 -20.44 3.53 24.62
N TRP A 54 -20.88 3.41 23.37
CA TRP A 54 -20.90 4.54 22.42
C TRP A 54 -22.29 4.59 21.76
N GLY A 55 -23.19 5.36 22.38
CA GLY A 55 -24.42 5.84 21.77
C GLY A 55 -24.18 7.23 21.20
N GLY A 56 -24.26 7.36 19.88
CA GLY A 56 -24.14 8.64 19.17
C GLY A 56 -24.59 8.44 17.73
N GLY A 57 -25.78 8.94 17.41
CA GLY A 57 -26.43 8.75 16.12
C GLY A 57 -25.74 9.48 14.97
N HIS A 58 -25.62 8.78 13.84
CA HIS A 58 -25.40 9.38 12.52
C HIS A 58 -26.45 8.82 11.54
N PRO A 59 -26.93 9.64 10.58
CA PRO A 59 -28.03 9.27 9.71
C PRO A 59 -27.62 8.27 8.63
N ALA A 60 -28.58 7.42 8.27
CA ALA A 60 -28.45 6.33 7.32
C ALA A 60 -27.98 6.82 5.94
N SER A 61 -26.86 6.27 5.46
CA SER A 61 -26.54 6.17 4.04
C SER A 61 -26.48 4.70 3.64
N SER A 62 -27.16 4.39 2.55
CA SER A 62 -27.44 3.07 2.00
C SER A 62 -26.17 2.32 1.59
N ARG A 63 -25.87 1.22 2.29
CA ARG A 63 -24.97 0.16 1.80
C ARG A 63 -25.79 -0.98 1.20
N PRO A 64 -25.37 -1.58 0.06
CA PRO A 64 -26.09 -2.71 -0.52
C PRO A 64 -25.89 -3.97 0.34
N ARG A 65 -26.99 -4.68 0.62
CA ARG A 65 -27.00 -6.00 1.28
C ARG A 65 -26.47 -7.06 0.31
N PHE A 66 -25.43 -7.79 0.72
CA PHE A 66 -25.09 -9.08 0.11
C PHE A 66 -25.97 -10.18 0.74
N PRO A 67 -26.58 -11.09 -0.04
CA PRO A 67 -27.37 -12.17 0.52
C PRO A 67 -26.46 -13.27 1.10
N LEU A 68 -26.74 -13.68 2.35
CA LEU A 68 -26.20 -14.90 2.93
C LEU A 68 -26.76 -16.12 2.16
N GLY A 69 -25.87 -16.90 1.56
CA GLY A 69 -26.20 -18.17 0.91
C GLY A 69 -26.06 -19.36 1.86
N SER A 70 -27.11 -20.16 1.92
CA SER A 70 -27.21 -21.47 2.56
C SER A 70 -26.14 -22.48 2.12
N THR A 71 -25.74 -23.38 3.01
CA THR A 71 -24.80 -24.48 2.79
C THR A 71 -25.39 -25.60 1.91
N PRO A 72 -24.70 -26.06 0.85
CA PRO A 72 -25.05 -27.32 0.19
C PRO A 72 -24.05 -28.46 0.45
N SER A 73 -24.59 -29.68 0.42
CA SER A 73 -23.94 -30.99 0.62
C SER A 73 -22.71 -31.24 -0.27
N ALA A 74 -21.79 -32.08 0.22
CA ALA A 74 -20.42 -32.32 -0.26
C ALA A 74 -20.26 -32.87 -1.70
N ALA A 75 -21.33 -33.35 -2.37
CA ALA A 75 -21.22 -33.97 -3.70
C ALA A 75 -21.42 -33.01 -4.89
N GLY A 76 -21.79 -31.74 -4.67
CA GLY A 76 -22.12 -30.80 -5.75
C GLY A 76 -21.01 -29.84 -6.21
N TRP A 77 -19.81 -29.88 -5.62
CA TRP A 77 -18.87 -28.75 -5.66
C TRP A 77 -17.99 -28.63 -6.91
N LEU A 78 -17.82 -29.71 -7.70
CA LEU A 78 -17.11 -29.62 -8.99
C LEU A 78 -17.83 -28.73 -10.03
N LEU A 79 -19.06 -28.28 -9.74
CA LEU A 79 -19.87 -27.43 -10.62
C LEU A 79 -19.92 -25.94 -10.20
N LEU A 80 -19.25 -25.51 -9.13
CA LEU A 80 -19.32 -24.15 -8.57
C LEU A 80 -18.18 -23.20 -8.99
N CYS A 81 -17.58 -23.41 -10.16
CA CYS A 81 -16.83 -22.35 -10.82
C CYS A 81 -17.86 -21.58 -11.70
N PRO A 82 -18.08 -20.27 -11.51
CA PRO A 82 -19.12 -19.55 -12.23
C PRO A 82 -18.86 -19.65 -13.73
N LYS A 83 -19.85 -20.12 -14.51
CA LYS A 83 -19.87 -19.98 -15.96
C LYS A 83 -19.86 -18.48 -16.28
N ARG A 84 -18.69 -17.88 -16.45
CA ARG A 84 -18.57 -16.52 -16.98
C ARG A 84 -18.88 -16.57 -18.48
N HIS A 85 -19.91 -15.83 -18.88
CA HIS A 85 -20.29 -15.60 -20.27
C HIS A 85 -19.08 -15.12 -21.08
N SER A 86 -18.72 -15.85 -22.14
CA SER A 86 -17.97 -15.30 -23.29
C SER A 86 -17.99 -16.26 -24.48
N GLY A 87 -18.34 -15.70 -25.65
CA GLY A 87 -17.84 -16.06 -26.98
C GLY A 87 -18.10 -17.48 -27.46
N LYS A 88 -18.97 -17.62 -28.47
CA LYS A 88 -19.09 -18.83 -29.29
C LYS A 88 -17.82 -19.02 -30.13
N GLY A 89 -17.03 -20.04 -29.80
CA GLY A 89 -16.01 -20.63 -30.68
C GLY A 89 -16.00 -22.15 -30.45
N PRO A 90 -15.92 -22.99 -31.51
CA PRO A 90 -16.02 -24.44 -31.38
C PRO A 90 -14.64 -25.01 -31.05
N GLY A 91 -14.35 -25.12 -29.75
CA GLY A 91 -13.19 -25.84 -29.25
C GLY A 91 -13.55 -26.41 -27.88
N VAL A 92 -13.25 -27.69 -27.65
CA VAL A 92 -13.45 -28.36 -26.36
C VAL A 92 -12.79 -27.51 -25.28
N LYS A 93 -13.59 -26.81 -24.47
CA LYS A 93 -13.10 -25.90 -23.42
C LYS A 93 -12.41 -26.74 -22.36
N GLN A 94 -11.09 -26.87 -22.44
CA GLN A 94 -10.27 -27.48 -21.39
C GLN A 94 -10.46 -26.68 -20.10
N GLN A 95 -11.06 -27.31 -19.09
CA GLN A 95 -11.24 -26.73 -17.77
C GLN A 95 -9.88 -26.73 -17.04
N ILE A 96 -9.22 -25.58 -17.02
CA ILE A 96 -7.95 -25.35 -16.34
C ILE A 96 -8.18 -24.25 -15.32
N LEU A 97 -7.75 -24.50 -14.09
CA LEU A 97 -7.83 -23.53 -13.02
C LEU A 97 -6.68 -22.54 -13.14
N ASP A 98 -7.05 -21.26 -13.12
CA ASP A 98 -6.08 -20.18 -12.99
C ASP A 98 -5.58 -20.14 -11.53
N PRO A 99 -4.26 -20.26 -11.28
CA PRO A 99 -3.72 -20.14 -9.93
C PRO A 99 -3.99 -18.77 -9.31
N ALA A 100 -4.21 -17.70 -10.09
CA ALA A 100 -4.58 -16.39 -9.57
C ALA A 100 -6.10 -16.24 -9.33
N GLY A 101 -6.92 -17.20 -9.78
CA GLY A 101 -8.36 -17.14 -9.71
C GLY A 101 -8.94 -17.33 -8.31
N ASP A 102 -10.17 -16.88 -8.12
CA ASP A 102 -10.91 -17.03 -6.86
C ASP A 102 -11.28 -18.50 -6.59
N CYS A 103 -11.58 -19.27 -7.65
CA CYS A 103 -11.95 -20.69 -7.57
C CYS A 103 -10.81 -21.53 -6.93
N TYR A 104 -9.55 -21.30 -7.36
CA TYR A 104 -8.38 -21.94 -6.77
C TYR A 104 -8.14 -21.48 -5.32
N SER A 105 -8.31 -20.19 -5.05
CA SER A 105 -8.15 -19.63 -3.70
C SER A 105 -9.20 -20.16 -2.72
N SER A 106 -10.45 -20.32 -3.14
CA SER A 106 -11.51 -20.95 -2.35
C SER A 106 -11.21 -22.43 -2.08
N TRP A 107 -10.68 -23.15 -3.07
CA TRP A 107 -10.25 -24.54 -2.90
C TRP A 107 -9.12 -24.67 -1.87
N LEU A 108 -8.12 -23.79 -1.93
CA LEU A 108 -7.05 -23.72 -0.93
C LEU A 108 -7.60 -23.53 0.49
N ASN A 109 -8.60 -22.66 0.66
CA ASN A 109 -9.23 -22.46 1.97
C ASN A 109 -9.94 -23.73 2.48
N ILE A 110 -10.56 -24.52 1.60
CA ILE A 110 -11.16 -25.81 1.97
C ILE A 110 -10.08 -26.79 2.44
N MET A 111 -8.92 -26.80 1.78
CA MET A 111 -7.80 -27.68 2.12
C MET A 111 -7.14 -27.37 3.47
N ILE A 112 -7.38 -26.20 4.07
CA ILE A 112 -6.95 -25.90 5.45
C ILE A 112 -7.58 -26.89 6.43
N VAL A 113 -8.86 -27.23 6.25
CA VAL A 113 -9.62 -28.07 7.19
C VAL A 113 -9.01 -29.47 7.38
N PRO A 114 -8.78 -30.29 6.33
CA PRO A 114 -8.20 -31.62 6.51
C PRO A 114 -6.75 -31.57 7.02
N VAL A 115 -5.96 -30.55 6.64
CA VAL A 115 -4.58 -30.42 7.14
C VAL A 115 -4.57 -30.07 8.63
N MET A 116 -5.40 -29.11 9.05
CA MET A 116 -5.56 -28.72 10.45
C MET A 116 -6.14 -29.85 11.31
N TYR A 117 -7.11 -30.60 10.77
CA TYR A 117 -7.64 -31.81 11.42
C TYR A 117 -6.51 -32.81 11.71
N ASN A 118 -5.69 -33.14 10.72
CA ASN A 118 -4.56 -34.05 10.92
C ASN A 118 -3.51 -33.46 11.88
N TRP A 119 -3.25 -32.15 11.83
CA TRP A 119 -2.33 -31.47 12.75
C TRP A 119 -2.74 -31.55 14.22
N ILE A 120 -4.03 -31.47 14.52
CA ILE A 120 -4.53 -31.43 15.91
C ILE A 120 -4.97 -32.83 16.36
N ILE A 121 -5.84 -33.48 15.59
CA ILE A 121 -6.54 -34.68 16.04
C ILE A 121 -5.64 -35.92 15.99
N LEU A 122 -4.70 -36.01 15.05
CA LEU A 122 -3.87 -37.21 14.89
C LEU A 122 -2.92 -37.44 16.09
N ILE A 123 -2.24 -36.38 16.54
CA ILE A 123 -1.35 -36.47 17.71
C ILE A 123 -2.14 -36.70 18.99
N CYS A 124 -3.28 -35.99 19.15
CA CYS A 124 -4.17 -36.17 20.29
C CYS A 124 -4.66 -37.62 20.40
N ARG A 125 -5.14 -38.22 19.30
CA ARG A 125 -5.56 -39.64 19.30
C ARG A 125 -4.42 -40.62 19.55
N SER A 126 -3.19 -40.25 19.21
CA SER A 126 -2.01 -41.09 19.45
C SER A 126 -1.58 -41.09 20.91
N CYS A 127 -1.74 -39.96 21.59
CA CYS A 127 -1.33 -39.78 22.98
C CYS A 127 -2.44 -40.10 23.99
N PHE A 128 -3.73 -40.01 23.61
CA PHE A 128 -4.89 -40.33 24.45
C PHE A 128 -5.64 -41.56 23.91
N PRO A 129 -5.29 -42.79 24.33
CA PRO A 129 -5.86 -44.03 23.77
C PRO A 129 -7.38 -44.13 23.94
N ASP A 130 -7.94 -43.65 25.05
CA ASP A 130 -9.37 -43.67 25.31
C ASP A 130 -10.17 -42.90 24.25
N LEU A 131 -9.59 -41.82 23.71
CA LEU A 131 -10.20 -41.03 22.62
C LEU A 131 -10.31 -41.85 21.33
N GLN A 132 -9.27 -42.65 21.01
CA GLN A 132 -9.23 -43.50 19.82
C GLN A 132 -10.21 -44.66 19.94
N HIS A 133 -10.22 -45.36 21.07
CA HIS A 133 -11.02 -46.58 21.25
C HIS A 133 -12.52 -46.29 21.34
N LYS A 134 -12.94 -45.21 22.02
CA LYS A 134 -14.36 -44.88 22.23
C LYS A 134 -15.10 -44.47 20.96
N TYR A 135 -14.41 -43.84 20.00
CA TYR A 135 -15.02 -43.26 18.80
C TYR A 135 -14.40 -43.76 17.50
N LEU A 136 -13.87 -44.99 17.49
CA LEU A 136 -13.11 -45.56 16.37
C LEU A 136 -13.78 -45.39 14.99
N LEU A 137 -15.09 -45.69 14.89
CA LEU A 137 -15.82 -45.62 13.61
C LEU A 137 -15.92 -44.18 13.09
N LEU A 138 -16.18 -43.21 13.97
CA LEU A 138 -16.22 -41.80 13.62
C LEU A 138 -14.86 -41.35 13.08
N TRP A 139 -13.79 -41.72 13.77
CA TRP A 139 -12.44 -41.35 13.35
C TRP A 139 -12.06 -41.89 12.00
N LEU A 140 -12.32 -43.18 11.74
CA LEU A 140 -12.06 -43.78 10.43
C LEU A 140 -12.84 -43.05 9.32
N SER A 141 -14.11 -42.70 9.57
CA SER A 141 -14.91 -41.97 8.58
C SER A 141 -14.34 -40.58 8.24
N LEU A 142 -13.90 -39.82 9.26
CA LEU A 142 -13.30 -38.51 9.08
C LEU A 142 -11.93 -38.58 8.42
N ASP A 143 -11.14 -39.60 8.78
CA ASP A 143 -9.81 -39.80 8.24
C ASP A 143 -9.85 -40.13 6.73
N TYR A 144 -10.72 -41.06 6.32
CA TYR A 144 -10.88 -41.40 4.90
C TYR A 144 -11.53 -40.27 4.10
N PHE A 145 -12.38 -39.45 4.73
CA PHE A 145 -12.89 -38.23 4.11
C PHE A 145 -11.76 -37.22 3.85
N CYS A 146 -10.82 -37.05 4.78
CA CYS A 146 -9.64 -36.20 4.57
C CYS A 146 -8.73 -36.74 3.46
N ASP A 147 -8.49 -38.06 3.42
CA ASP A 147 -7.71 -38.69 2.35
C ASP A 147 -8.37 -38.52 0.97
N LEU A 148 -9.71 -38.59 0.90
CA LEU A 148 -10.46 -38.28 -0.33
C LEU A 148 -10.21 -36.85 -0.79
N LEU A 149 -10.24 -35.87 0.12
CA LEU A 149 -9.93 -34.47 -0.21
C LEU A 149 -8.49 -34.31 -0.73
N TYR A 150 -7.53 -35.03 -0.16
CA TYR A 150 -6.14 -35.01 -0.65
C TYR A 150 -5.99 -35.60 -2.05
N LEU A 151 -6.72 -36.67 -2.36
CA LEU A 151 -6.78 -37.24 -3.71
C LEU A 151 -7.40 -36.27 -4.71
N VAL A 152 -8.50 -35.60 -4.34
CA VAL A 152 -9.11 -34.55 -5.18
C VAL A 152 -8.13 -33.40 -5.39
N ASP A 153 -7.38 -32.99 -4.36
CA ASP A 153 -6.40 -31.91 -4.45
C ASP A 153 -5.23 -32.24 -5.38
N ILE A 154 -4.78 -33.51 -5.43
CA ILE A 154 -3.82 -33.97 -6.46
C ILE A 154 -4.43 -33.80 -7.85
N GLY A 155 -5.70 -34.18 -8.02
CA GLY A 155 -6.46 -33.93 -9.25
C GLY A 155 -6.50 -32.45 -9.62
N VAL A 156 -6.76 -31.56 -8.66
CA VAL A 156 -6.76 -30.10 -8.89
C VAL A 156 -5.38 -29.62 -9.35
N HIS A 157 -4.28 -30.09 -8.75
CA HIS A 157 -2.92 -29.73 -9.19
C HIS A 157 -2.62 -30.12 -10.65
N PHE A 158 -3.12 -31.27 -11.12
CA PHE A 158 -3.02 -31.65 -12.53
C PHE A 158 -3.81 -30.73 -13.48
N HIS A 159 -4.74 -29.94 -12.95
CA HIS A 159 -5.58 -29.00 -13.69
C HIS A 159 -5.24 -27.53 -13.41
N THR A 160 -4.27 -27.23 -12.55
CA THR A 160 -3.84 -25.86 -12.25
C THR A 160 -2.79 -25.40 -13.25
N GLY A 161 -3.05 -24.29 -13.93
CA GLY A 161 -2.08 -23.69 -14.86
C GLY A 161 -0.89 -23.06 -14.13
N PHE A 162 0.18 -22.78 -14.88
CA PHE A 162 1.34 -22.04 -14.37
C PHE A 162 1.70 -20.89 -15.31
N LEU A 163 2.38 -19.89 -14.78
CA LEU A 163 2.86 -18.74 -15.54
C LEU A 163 4.26 -19.05 -16.09
N GLU A 164 4.43 -18.95 -17.39
CA GLU A 164 5.73 -18.97 -18.08
C GLU A 164 5.83 -17.69 -18.90
N GLN A 165 6.87 -16.88 -18.65
CA GLN A 165 7.04 -15.56 -19.30
C GLN A 165 5.84 -14.61 -19.14
N GLY A 166 5.08 -14.72 -18.04
CA GLY A 166 3.89 -13.91 -17.80
C GLY A 166 2.62 -14.39 -18.53
N ILE A 167 2.70 -15.47 -19.31
CA ILE A 167 1.55 -16.07 -20.00
C ILE A 167 1.10 -17.31 -19.23
N LEU A 168 -0.21 -17.39 -18.96
CA LEU A 168 -0.81 -18.55 -18.31
C LEU A 168 -0.85 -19.73 -19.30
N ILE A 169 -0.03 -20.75 -19.03
CA ILE A 169 -0.01 -21.97 -19.84
C ILE A 169 -1.22 -22.84 -19.50
N ARG A 170 -1.94 -23.20 -20.55
CA ARG A 170 -3.16 -24.02 -20.51
C ARG A 170 -2.98 -25.40 -21.17
N ASP A 171 -1.76 -25.82 -21.45
CA ASP A 171 -1.53 -27.15 -22.03
C ASP A 171 -1.41 -28.21 -20.91
N ARG A 172 -2.36 -29.16 -20.88
CA ARG A 172 -2.42 -30.23 -19.86
C ARG A 172 -1.16 -31.09 -19.84
N SER A 173 -0.53 -31.32 -20.99
CA SER A 173 0.68 -32.16 -21.08
C SER A 173 1.89 -31.48 -20.45
N ARG A 174 1.99 -30.15 -20.61
CA ARG A 174 3.05 -29.34 -20.01
C ARG A 174 2.82 -29.16 -18.51
N ILE A 175 1.57 -28.95 -18.08
CA ILE A 175 1.18 -28.88 -16.66
C ILE A 175 1.53 -30.17 -15.94
N SER A 176 1.09 -31.33 -16.45
CA SER A 176 1.34 -32.63 -15.80
C SER A 176 2.83 -32.96 -15.72
N ARG A 177 3.59 -32.74 -16.80
CA ARG A 177 5.04 -32.98 -16.82
C ARG A 177 5.79 -32.08 -15.82
N ARG A 178 5.35 -30.82 -15.67
CA ARG A 178 5.93 -29.88 -14.71
C ARG A 178 5.61 -30.28 -13.27
N TYR A 179 4.37 -30.67 -12.99
CA TYR A 179 3.93 -31.10 -11.66
C TYR A 179 4.64 -32.38 -11.22
N VAL A 180 4.68 -33.42 -12.07
CA VAL A 180 5.35 -34.70 -11.74
C VAL A 180 6.86 -34.54 -11.51
N ARG A 181 7.51 -33.57 -12.17
CA ARG A 181 8.93 -33.25 -11.93
C ARG A 181 9.15 -32.31 -10.74
N SER A 182 8.08 -31.72 -10.20
CA SER A 182 8.16 -30.86 -9.03
C SER A 182 8.26 -31.69 -7.77
N SER A 183 8.98 -31.19 -6.76
CA SER A 183 8.98 -31.78 -5.42
C SER A 183 7.58 -31.79 -4.78
N ALA A 184 6.68 -30.91 -5.22
CA ALA A 184 5.28 -30.89 -4.76
C ALA A 184 4.57 -32.24 -4.99
N PHE A 185 4.77 -32.87 -6.15
CA PHE A 185 4.16 -34.17 -6.44
C PHE A 185 4.69 -35.27 -5.50
N LEU A 186 5.99 -35.23 -5.15
CA LEU A 186 6.56 -36.18 -4.20
C LEU A 186 5.91 -36.05 -2.81
N TRP A 187 5.81 -34.83 -2.28
CA TRP A 187 5.14 -34.59 -0.99
C TRP A 187 3.67 -34.99 -1.02
N ASP A 188 2.97 -34.67 -2.11
CA ASP A 188 1.57 -35.03 -2.28
C ASP A 188 1.38 -36.55 -2.31
N LEU A 189 2.23 -37.28 -3.03
CA LEU A 189 2.18 -38.73 -3.10
C LEU A 189 2.48 -39.37 -1.74
N LEU A 190 3.55 -38.95 -1.07
CA LEU A 190 3.94 -39.47 0.25
C LEU A 190 2.85 -39.22 1.30
N SER A 191 2.15 -38.08 1.21
CA SER A 191 1.08 -37.72 2.14
C SER A 191 -0.18 -38.60 2.03
N VAL A 192 -0.40 -39.25 0.88
CA VAL A 192 -1.58 -40.07 0.59
C VAL A 192 -1.26 -41.57 0.57
N LEU A 193 0.01 -41.96 0.80
CA LEU A 193 0.38 -43.37 0.91
C LEU A 193 -0.52 -44.10 1.93
N PRO A 194 -1.07 -45.28 1.60
CA PRO A 194 -2.01 -46.01 2.44
C PRO A 194 -1.29 -46.74 3.57
N THR A 195 -0.60 -45.99 4.44
CA THR A 195 0.07 -46.54 5.63
C THR A 195 -0.93 -47.12 6.64
N ASP A 196 -2.23 -46.85 6.47
CA ASP A 196 -3.33 -47.47 7.19
C ASP A 196 -3.35 -48.99 7.04
N LEU A 197 -2.77 -49.55 5.97
CA LEU A 197 -2.65 -51.00 5.80
C LEU A 197 -1.86 -51.65 6.96
N PHE A 198 -1.00 -50.89 7.64
CA PHE A 198 -0.31 -51.36 8.84
C PHE A 198 -1.25 -51.64 10.02
N TYR A 199 -2.50 -51.17 10.01
CA TYR A 199 -3.51 -51.55 11.00
C TYR A 199 -3.78 -53.06 11.02
N LEU A 200 -3.59 -53.77 9.91
CA LEU A 200 -3.78 -55.22 9.83
C LEU A 200 -2.74 -55.99 10.66
N TRP A 201 -1.56 -55.40 10.88
CA TRP A 201 -0.46 -56.03 11.62
C TRP A 201 -0.29 -55.46 13.04
N LEU A 202 -0.47 -54.15 13.21
CA LEU A 202 -0.25 -53.42 14.46
C LEU A 202 -1.54 -53.22 15.30
N GLY A 203 -2.70 -53.53 14.72
CA GLY A 203 -4.03 -53.30 15.31
C GLY A 203 -4.58 -51.89 15.07
N MET A 204 -5.91 -51.76 15.07
CA MET A 204 -6.65 -50.50 14.81
C MET A 204 -6.50 -49.42 15.90
N GLY A 205 -5.81 -49.74 17.00
CA GLY A 205 -5.61 -48.84 18.14
C GLY A 205 -4.43 -47.88 18.03
N ARG A 206 -3.64 -47.93 16.94
CA ARG A 206 -2.40 -47.15 16.80
C ARG A 206 -2.48 -46.09 15.69
N PRO A 207 -3.12 -44.94 15.92
CA PRO A 207 -3.33 -43.91 14.89
C PRO A 207 -2.02 -43.31 14.36
N ALA A 208 -0.91 -43.40 15.10
CA ALA A 208 0.42 -42.91 14.70
C ALA A 208 0.93 -43.44 13.35
N VAL A 209 0.42 -44.58 12.85
CA VAL A 209 0.77 -45.09 11.50
C VAL A 209 0.42 -44.12 10.37
N ARG A 210 -0.48 -43.16 10.62
CA ARG A 210 -0.91 -42.14 9.66
C ARG A 210 -0.05 -40.86 9.68
N ALA A 211 1.10 -40.85 10.37
CA ALA A 211 1.96 -39.67 10.48
C ALA A 211 2.42 -39.10 9.11
N ASN A 212 2.41 -39.89 8.04
CA ASN A 212 2.70 -39.40 6.69
C ASN A 212 1.75 -38.26 6.24
N ARG A 213 0.55 -38.12 6.83
CA ARG A 213 -0.38 -37.03 6.51
C ARG A 213 0.14 -35.64 6.92
N PHE A 214 1.12 -35.55 7.84
CA PHE A 214 1.80 -34.28 8.17
C PHE A 214 2.60 -33.72 6.99
N LEU A 215 2.96 -34.55 6.00
CA LEU A 215 3.68 -34.11 4.80
C LEU A 215 2.85 -33.17 3.91
N ARG A 216 1.54 -33.02 4.17
CA ARG A 216 0.66 -32.07 3.46
C ARG A 216 0.76 -30.62 3.97
N THR A 217 1.61 -30.35 4.96
CA THR A 217 1.85 -29.01 5.54
C THR A 217 2.14 -27.90 4.51
N PRO A 218 2.89 -28.11 3.41
CA PRO A 218 3.14 -27.06 2.42
C PRO A 218 1.85 -26.44 1.85
N ARG A 219 0.77 -27.22 1.77
CA ARG A 219 -0.54 -26.74 1.30
C ARG A 219 -1.17 -25.72 2.26
N LEU A 220 -0.98 -25.92 3.56
CA LEU A 220 -1.44 -24.99 4.59
C LEU A 220 -0.70 -23.66 4.49
N PHE A 221 0.62 -23.70 4.29
CA PHE A 221 1.43 -22.49 4.13
C PHE A 221 1.05 -21.72 2.86
N GLU A 222 0.85 -22.42 1.73
CA GLU A 222 0.34 -21.78 0.50
C GLU A 222 -1.01 -21.09 0.74
N ALA A 223 -1.94 -21.74 1.44
CA ALA A 223 -3.24 -21.15 1.75
C ALA A 223 -3.11 -19.93 2.67
N PHE A 224 -2.27 -19.98 3.70
CA PHE A 224 -2.03 -18.85 4.59
C PHE A 224 -1.38 -17.66 3.88
N ASP A 225 -0.41 -17.88 3.01
CA ASP A 225 0.22 -16.81 2.23
C ASP A 225 -0.79 -16.14 1.28
N ARG A 226 -1.70 -16.92 0.70
CA ARG A 226 -2.81 -16.40 -0.12
C ARG A 226 -3.82 -15.59 0.68
N ILE A 227 -4.19 -16.05 1.87
CA ILE A 227 -5.11 -15.29 2.74
C ILE A 227 -4.44 -13.99 3.19
N GLU A 228 -3.16 -14.03 3.56
CA GLU A 228 -2.39 -12.87 4.01
C GLU A 228 -2.33 -11.77 2.94
N THR A 229 -2.09 -12.14 1.68
CA THR A 229 -1.99 -11.18 0.56
C THR A 229 -3.34 -10.63 0.11
N ARG A 230 -4.44 -11.34 0.33
CA ARG A 230 -5.79 -10.94 -0.08
C ARG A 230 -6.60 -10.23 1.01
N THR A 231 -6.25 -10.40 2.28
CA THR A 231 -6.99 -9.75 3.36
C THR A 231 -6.77 -8.23 3.35
N ALA A 232 -7.82 -7.48 3.67
CA ALA A 232 -7.72 -6.03 3.88
C ALA A 232 -6.84 -5.68 5.10
N HIS A 233 -6.66 -6.63 6.02
CA HIS A 233 -5.96 -6.42 7.30
C HIS A 233 -4.82 -7.46 7.48
N PRO A 234 -3.74 -7.39 6.69
CA PRO A 234 -2.65 -8.37 6.74
C PRO A 234 -1.99 -8.47 8.11
N ASN A 235 -1.84 -7.33 8.80
CA ASN A 235 -1.26 -7.26 10.14
C ASN A 235 -2.06 -8.03 11.20
N SER A 236 -3.39 -7.95 11.17
CA SER A 236 -4.25 -8.73 12.06
C SER A 236 -4.14 -10.23 11.77
N PHE A 237 -4.13 -10.60 10.49
CA PHE A 237 -3.98 -12.00 10.08
C PHE A 237 -2.63 -12.60 10.52
N ARG A 238 -1.53 -11.83 10.42
CA ARG A 238 -0.21 -12.24 10.93
C ARG A 238 -0.23 -12.58 12.41
N ILE A 239 -0.89 -11.75 13.23
CA ILE A 239 -1.04 -12.01 14.68
C ILE A 239 -1.88 -13.27 14.91
N THR A 240 -3.02 -13.43 14.22
CA THR A 240 -3.86 -14.62 14.35
C THR A 240 -3.12 -15.90 13.94
N LYS A 241 -2.37 -15.87 12.84
CA LYS A 241 -1.53 -16.98 12.37
C LYS A 241 -0.48 -17.37 13.41
N LEU A 242 0.19 -16.39 14.01
CA LEU A 242 1.16 -16.61 15.08
C LEU A 242 0.50 -17.20 16.34
N MET A 243 -0.65 -16.67 16.78
CA MET A 243 -1.40 -17.22 17.91
C MET A 243 -1.84 -18.66 17.67
N LEU A 244 -2.25 -18.98 16.44
CA LEU A 244 -2.60 -20.34 16.04
C LEU A 244 -1.39 -21.29 16.15
N TYR A 245 -0.20 -20.89 15.70
CA TYR A 245 1.01 -21.70 15.83
C TYR A 245 1.36 -21.98 17.30
N ILE A 246 1.26 -20.98 18.18
CA ILE A 246 1.51 -21.16 19.63
C ILE A 246 0.51 -22.17 20.21
N PHE A 247 -0.77 -22.00 19.92
CA PHE A 247 -1.81 -22.89 20.42
C PHE A 247 -1.56 -24.34 20.01
N ILE A 248 -1.14 -24.56 18.76
CA ILE A 248 -0.80 -25.89 18.25
C ILE A 248 0.45 -26.43 18.94
N THR A 249 1.49 -25.61 19.15
CA THR A 249 2.69 -26.03 19.91
C THR A 249 2.35 -26.46 21.33
N ILE A 250 1.52 -25.68 22.05
CA ILE A 250 1.05 -26.04 23.40
C ILE A 250 0.26 -27.35 23.37
N HIS A 251 -0.61 -27.52 22.36
CA HIS A 251 -1.39 -28.75 22.18
C HIS A 251 -0.49 -29.97 21.90
N TRP A 252 0.52 -29.84 21.05
CA TRP A 252 1.47 -30.93 20.77
C TRP A 252 2.29 -31.27 22.01
N ASN A 253 2.78 -30.25 22.70
CA ASN A 253 3.53 -30.42 23.93
C ASN A 253 2.69 -31.13 25.02
N SER A 254 1.40 -30.78 25.15
CA SER A 254 0.51 -31.43 26.12
C SER A 254 0.22 -32.89 25.80
N CYS A 255 0.09 -33.22 24.51
CA CYS A 255 -0.04 -34.60 24.06
C CYS A 255 1.23 -35.40 24.36
N ILE A 256 2.40 -34.83 24.08
CA ILE A 256 3.70 -35.49 24.35
C ILE A 256 3.91 -35.67 25.85
N TYR A 257 3.61 -34.65 26.68
CA TYR A 257 3.70 -34.74 28.14
C TYR A 257 2.83 -35.87 28.69
N PHE A 258 1.57 -35.97 28.23
CA PHE A 258 0.69 -37.05 28.67
C PHE A 258 1.19 -38.43 28.21
N ALA A 259 1.70 -38.55 26.98
CA ALA A 259 2.27 -39.79 26.47
C ALA A 259 3.53 -40.20 27.26
N LEU A 260 4.39 -39.24 27.62
CA LEU A 260 5.56 -39.48 28.45
C LEU A 260 5.16 -39.91 29.88
N SER A 261 4.16 -39.25 30.46
CA SER A 261 3.58 -39.67 31.76
C SER A 261 3.01 -41.09 31.71
N SER A 262 2.40 -41.48 30.59
CA SER A 262 1.92 -42.85 30.38
C SER A 262 3.06 -43.86 30.23
N PHE A 263 4.21 -43.45 29.69
CA PHE A 263 5.37 -44.31 29.50
C PHE A 263 6.13 -44.54 30.82
N ILE A 264 6.29 -43.49 31.64
CA ILE A 264 6.92 -43.57 32.97
C ILE A 264 6.01 -44.30 33.97
N GLY A 265 4.70 -44.04 33.88
CA GLY A 265 3.67 -44.58 34.77
C GLY A 265 2.95 -43.47 35.53
N TYR A 266 1.62 -43.52 35.57
CA TYR A 266 0.81 -42.50 36.23
C TYR A 266 1.05 -42.47 37.75
N GLY A 267 1.34 -41.29 38.29
CA GLY A 267 1.64 -41.08 39.71
C GLY A 267 2.92 -41.75 40.20
N ALA A 268 3.89 -42.03 39.31
CA ALA A 268 5.22 -42.52 39.68
C ALA A 268 5.99 -41.49 40.55
N ASP A 269 5.75 -40.21 40.32
CA ASP A 269 6.27 -39.06 41.06
C ASP A 269 5.30 -37.87 40.94
N GLU A 270 5.68 -36.71 41.47
CA GLU A 270 4.87 -35.49 41.46
C GLU A 270 4.82 -34.80 40.09
N TRP A 271 5.76 -35.10 39.19
CA TRP A 271 5.89 -34.43 37.89
C TRP A 271 4.98 -35.04 36.83
N VAL A 272 4.89 -36.37 36.80
CA VAL A 272 4.01 -37.10 35.88
C VAL A 272 2.53 -36.87 36.18
N TYR A 273 1.68 -37.17 35.20
CA TYR A 273 0.24 -37.13 35.39
C TYR A 273 -0.20 -37.96 36.63
N PRO A 274 -1.06 -37.41 37.51
CA PRO A 274 -1.48 -38.10 38.73
C PRO A 274 -2.16 -39.44 38.47
N ASN A 275 -2.11 -40.34 39.46
CA ASN A 275 -2.68 -41.68 39.35
C ASN A 275 -4.17 -41.62 38.98
N THR A 276 -4.55 -42.33 37.92
CA THR A 276 -5.92 -42.40 37.39
C THR A 276 -6.92 -43.01 38.37
N SER A 277 -6.43 -43.72 39.41
CA SER A 277 -7.26 -44.29 40.48
C SER A 277 -7.82 -43.20 41.41
N LEU A 278 -7.26 -42.00 41.40
CA LEU A 278 -7.77 -40.86 42.16
C LEU A 278 -9.06 -40.33 41.53
N PRO A 279 -10.04 -39.91 42.36
CA PRO A 279 -11.34 -39.49 41.87
C PRO A 279 -11.22 -38.30 40.91
N GLY A 280 -11.64 -38.50 39.66
CA GLY A 280 -11.69 -37.47 38.61
C GLY A 280 -10.48 -37.43 37.68
N PHE A 281 -9.38 -38.12 37.99
CA PHE A 281 -8.18 -38.23 37.13
C PHE A 281 -8.28 -39.35 36.06
N ASP A 282 -9.34 -40.15 36.13
CA ASP A 282 -9.73 -41.13 35.11
C ASP A 282 -10.35 -40.48 33.86
N ARG A 283 -10.92 -39.28 34.01
CA ARG A 283 -11.70 -38.64 32.93
C ARG A 283 -10.79 -38.08 31.85
N LEU A 284 -11.02 -38.48 30.60
CA LEU A 284 -10.30 -37.98 29.41
C LEU A 284 -10.21 -36.44 29.34
N VAL A 285 -11.30 -35.74 29.66
CA VAL A 285 -11.31 -34.27 29.65
C VAL A 285 -10.35 -33.70 30.70
N ARG A 286 -10.28 -34.32 31.89
CA ARG A 286 -9.36 -33.92 32.94
C ARG A 286 -7.91 -34.19 32.55
N GLN A 287 -7.64 -35.34 31.94
CA GLN A 287 -6.31 -35.70 31.42
C GLN A 287 -5.82 -34.63 30.44
N TYR A 288 -6.61 -34.34 29.41
CA TYR A 288 -6.25 -33.33 28.42
C TYR A 288 -6.09 -31.93 29.03
N LEU A 289 -7.05 -31.46 29.83
CA LEU A 289 -7.01 -30.11 30.40
C LEU A 289 -5.84 -29.93 31.37
N TYR A 290 -5.51 -30.94 32.18
CA TYR A 290 -4.37 -30.89 33.08
C TYR A 290 -3.05 -30.83 32.31
N SER A 291 -2.87 -31.72 31.32
CA SER A 291 -1.68 -31.72 30.47
C SER A 291 -1.56 -30.41 29.67
N PHE A 292 -2.66 -29.87 29.16
CA PHE A 292 -2.67 -28.59 28.46
C PHE A 292 -2.31 -27.43 29.39
N TYR A 293 -2.83 -27.43 30.62
CA TYR A 293 -2.48 -26.45 31.65
C TYR A 293 -0.99 -26.50 31.98
N PHE A 294 -0.46 -27.70 32.23
CA PHE A 294 0.96 -27.94 32.51
C PHE A 294 1.86 -27.40 31.39
N SER A 295 1.60 -27.80 30.14
CA SER A 295 2.34 -27.32 28.97
C SER A 295 2.22 -25.80 28.76
N THR A 296 1.06 -25.22 29.07
CA THR A 296 0.86 -23.78 28.98
C THR A 296 1.78 -23.06 29.96
N LEU A 297 1.85 -23.47 31.22
CA LEU A 297 2.71 -22.85 32.23
C LEU A 297 4.19 -22.81 31.82
N ILE A 298 4.68 -23.89 31.21
CA ILE A 298 6.06 -24.00 30.74
C ILE A 298 6.28 -23.12 29.52
N LEU A 299 5.45 -23.26 28.48
CA LEU A 299 5.61 -22.53 27.22
C LEU A 299 5.33 -21.03 27.33
N THR A 300 4.56 -20.59 28.34
CA THR A 300 4.39 -19.18 28.68
C THR A 300 5.41 -18.67 29.69
N THR A 301 6.41 -19.48 30.07
CA THR A 301 7.50 -19.13 31.00
C THR A 301 7.04 -18.72 32.41
N VAL A 302 5.85 -19.14 32.84
CA VAL A 302 5.38 -18.96 34.22
C VAL A 302 6.09 -19.95 35.14
N GLY A 303 6.24 -21.21 34.69
CA GLY A 303 7.15 -22.19 35.29
C GLY A 303 6.75 -22.73 36.67
N ASP A 304 5.53 -22.51 37.14
CA ASP A 304 5.03 -23.08 38.40
C ASP A 304 4.62 -24.55 38.21
N THR A 305 5.62 -25.40 38.00
CA THR A 305 5.47 -26.83 37.77
C THR A 305 6.28 -27.64 38.78
N PRO A 306 5.84 -28.86 39.15
CA PRO A 306 6.62 -29.77 39.98
C PRO A 306 8.03 -29.99 39.43
N MET A 307 8.98 -30.28 40.31
CA MET A 307 10.37 -30.52 39.89
C MET A 307 10.51 -31.89 39.21
N PRO A 308 11.22 -31.99 38.08
CA PRO A 308 11.54 -33.27 37.49
C PRO A 308 12.49 -34.07 38.39
N HIS A 309 12.30 -35.38 38.45
CA HIS A 309 13.08 -36.31 39.26
C HIS A 309 13.96 -37.21 38.38
N ARG A 310 13.53 -37.51 37.15
CA ARG A 310 14.18 -38.47 36.25
C ARG A 310 14.86 -37.82 35.05
N GLU A 311 15.83 -38.51 34.46
CA GLU A 311 16.61 -38.00 33.32
C GLU A 311 15.72 -37.67 32.11
N GLU A 312 14.72 -38.51 31.83
CA GLU A 312 13.73 -38.27 30.77
C GLU A 312 12.91 -37.00 30.98
N GLU A 313 12.58 -36.67 32.22
CA GLU A 313 11.81 -35.47 32.60
C GLU A 313 12.69 -34.23 32.51
N TYR A 314 13.94 -34.30 32.98
CA TYR A 314 14.92 -33.22 32.84
C TYR A 314 15.16 -32.88 31.37
N LEU A 315 15.29 -33.88 30.49
CA LEU A 315 15.48 -33.67 29.06
C LEU A 315 14.26 -32.99 28.42
N PHE A 316 13.05 -33.46 28.76
CA PHE A 316 11.80 -32.88 28.28
C PHE A 316 11.64 -31.42 28.74
N MET A 317 11.83 -31.15 30.03
CA MET A 317 11.78 -29.80 30.60
C MET A 317 12.82 -28.86 29.97
N ALA A 318 14.06 -29.34 29.76
CA ALA A 318 15.11 -28.53 29.14
C ALA A 318 14.79 -28.18 27.68
N ALA A 319 14.26 -29.14 26.92
CA ALA A 319 13.81 -28.90 25.54
C ALA A 319 12.64 -27.89 25.50
N ASP A 320 11.69 -28.02 26.42
CA ASP A 320 10.53 -27.12 26.51
C ASP A 320 10.90 -25.72 26.94
N PHE A 321 11.84 -25.54 27.87
CA PHE A 321 12.32 -24.20 28.23
C PHE A 321 13.04 -23.52 27.06
N LEU A 322 13.84 -24.27 26.29
CA LEU A 322 14.47 -23.72 25.08
C LEU A 322 13.41 -23.32 24.05
N LEU A 323 12.42 -24.17 23.82
CA LEU A 323 11.30 -23.90 22.92
C LEU A 323 10.48 -22.69 23.39
N ALA A 324 10.22 -22.57 24.70
CA ALA A 324 9.47 -21.48 25.31
C ALA A 324 10.19 -20.14 25.14
N VAL A 325 11.48 -20.07 25.45
CA VAL A 325 12.28 -18.84 25.32
C VAL A 325 12.37 -18.40 23.85
N MET A 326 12.65 -19.33 22.94
CA MET A 326 12.66 -19.04 21.50
C MET A 326 11.28 -18.61 21.00
N GLY A 327 10.22 -19.34 21.37
CA GLY A 327 8.85 -19.03 21.01
C GLY A 327 8.44 -17.64 21.49
N PHE A 328 8.62 -17.34 22.77
CA PHE A 328 8.32 -16.04 23.36
C PHE A 328 9.07 -14.89 22.67
N ALA A 329 10.37 -15.07 22.39
CA ALA A 329 11.16 -14.07 21.67
C ALA A 329 10.61 -13.79 20.26
N THR A 330 10.24 -14.83 19.49
CA THR A 330 9.65 -14.65 18.15
C THR A 330 8.30 -13.94 18.19
N ILE A 331 7.50 -14.18 19.22
CA ILE A 331 6.20 -13.55 19.40
C ILE A 331 6.35 -12.06 19.67
N MET A 332 7.18 -11.73 20.67
CA MET A 332 7.46 -10.35 21.04
C MET A 332 8.05 -9.56 19.86
N GLY A 333 8.97 -10.18 19.10
CA GLY A 333 9.54 -9.57 17.90
C GLY A 333 8.50 -9.32 16.80
N SER A 334 7.68 -10.32 16.50
CA SER A 334 6.64 -10.21 15.45
C SER A 334 5.55 -9.21 15.82
N MET A 335 5.08 -9.22 17.07
CA MET A 335 4.07 -8.28 17.57
C MET A 335 4.59 -6.84 17.53
N THR A 336 5.83 -6.62 17.96
CA THR A 336 6.48 -5.29 17.90
C THR A 336 6.63 -4.80 16.46
N SER A 337 7.02 -5.69 15.54
CA SER A 337 7.12 -5.36 14.11
C SER A 337 5.75 -4.95 13.52
N VAL A 338 4.68 -5.67 13.86
CA VAL A 338 3.33 -5.34 13.40
C VAL A 338 2.87 -3.98 13.92
N ILE A 339 3.07 -3.69 15.22
CA ILE A 339 2.71 -2.40 15.81
C ILE A 339 3.50 -1.26 15.15
N SER A 340 4.80 -1.46 14.94
CA SER A 340 5.66 -0.48 14.25
C SER A 340 5.17 -0.22 12.82
N ASN A 341 4.86 -1.27 12.06
CA ASN A 341 4.37 -1.15 10.68
C ASN A 341 3.00 -0.45 10.60
N MET A 342 2.11 -0.69 11.56
CA MET A 342 0.82 0.01 11.62
C MET A 342 1.00 1.51 11.82
N ASN A 343 1.89 1.90 12.74
CA ASN A 343 2.16 3.32 13.00
C ASN A 343 2.89 4.00 11.83
N GLN A 344 3.74 3.27 11.10
CA GLN A 344 4.43 3.81 9.92
C GLN A 344 3.48 4.15 8.77
N ALA A 345 2.41 3.36 8.57
CA ALA A 345 1.43 3.63 7.53
C ALA A 345 0.77 5.01 7.76
N ASP A 346 0.31 5.30 8.98
CA ASP A 346 -0.28 6.60 9.32
C ASP A 346 0.73 7.75 9.23
N ALA A 347 1.99 7.50 9.62
CA ALA A 347 3.08 8.49 9.51
C ALA A 347 3.44 8.83 8.05
N ALA A 348 3.19 7.93 7.10
CA ALA A 348 3.39 8.20 5.68
C ALA A 348 2.34 9.17 5.11
N PHE A 349 1.11 9.13 5.64
CA PHE A 349 0.01 10.00 5.19
C PHE A 349 0.05 11.39 5.81
N TYR A 350 0.52 11.52 7.06
CA TYR A 350 0.60 12.79 7.78
C TYR A 350 2.06 13.10 8.18
N PRO A 351 2.75 14.03 7.50
CA PRO A 351 4.17 14.30 7.74
C PRO A 351 4.44 14.81 9.15
N ASN A 352 5.22 14.05 9.94
CA ASN A 352 5.62 14.31 11.33
C ASN A 352 5.43 15.76 11.84
N TYR A 353 4.25 16.01 12.41
CA TYR A 353 3.91 17.27 13.10
C TYR A 353 4.95 17.65 14.17
N ASP A 354 5.62 16.67 14.78
CA ASP A 354 6.64 16.91 15.79
C ASP A 354 7.85 17.70 15.27
N LEU A 355 8.23 17.53 14.00
CA LEU A 355 9.30 18.33 13.39
C LEU A 355 8.90 19.80 13.26
N VAL A 356 7.67 20.05 12.82
CA VAL A 356 7.12 21.42 12.69
C VAL A 356 6.97 22.05 14.08
N LYS A 357 6.50 21.28 15.07
CA LYS A 357 6.42 21.72 16.46
C LYS A 357 7.80 22.07 17.01
N GLY A 358 8.81 21.22 16.80
CA GLY A 358 10.20 21.48 17.16
C GLY A 358 10.72 22.78 16.54
N TYR A 359 10.51 22.96 15.23
CA TYR A 359 10.89 24.18 14.52
C TYR A 359 10.24 25.44 15.12
N MET A 360 8.93 25.41 15.40
CA MET A 360 8.22 26.54 15.98
C MET A 360 8.71 26.90 17.39
N LEU A 361 9.08 25.90 18.19
CA LEU A 361 9.65 26.10 19.52
C LEU A 361 11.05 26.71 19.44
N THR A 362 11.92 26.16 18.58
CA THR A 362 13.30 26.67 18.38
C THR A 362 13.30 28.11 17.87
N ARG A 363 12.37 28.45 16.96
CA ARG A 363 12.22 29.80 16.39
C ARG A 363 11.39 30.75 17.24
N ARG A 364 10.88 30.30 18.41
CA ARG A 364 10.06 31.09 19.35
C ARG A 364 8.86 31.77 18.67
N VAL A 365 8.17 31.03 17.81
CA VAL A 365 6.96 31.52 17.12
C VAL A 365 5.86 31.82 18.16
N ASN A 366 5.05 32.85 17.93
CA ASN A 366 3.94 33.23 18.83
C ASN A 366 2.98 32.04 19.09
N ARG A 367 2.59 31.83 20.36
CA ARG A 367 1.64 30.78 20.79
C ARG A 367 0.34 30.79 20.00
N ARG A 368 -0.17 31.97 19.59
CA ARG A 368 -1.38 32.07 18.76
C ARG A 368 -1.21 31.40 17.40
N LEU A 369 -0.06 31.58 16.75
CA LEU A 369 0.24 30.93 15.47
C LEU A 369 0.52 29.45 15.66
N GLN A 370 1.24 29.07 16.72
CA GLN A 370 1.46 27.67 17.07
C GLN A 370 0.12 26.93 17.20
N HIS A 371 -0.81 27.44 18.00
CA HIS A 371 -2.12 26.82 18.20
C HIS A 371 -2.95 26.74 16.90
N ARG A 372 -2.81 27.70 15.99
CA ARG A 372 -3.45 27.64 14.66
C ARG A 372 -2.88 26.49 13.83
N VAL A 373 -1.55 26.33 13.78
CA VAL A 373 -0.89 25.24 13.06
C VAL A 373 -1.28 23.88 13.64
N VAL A 374 -1.30 23.73 14.97
CA VAL A 374 -1.73 22.49 15.63
C VAL A 374 -3.16 22.13 15.23
N ARG A 375 -4.08 23.09 15.29
CA ARG A 375 -5.50 22.86 14.97
C ARG A 375 -5.69 22.46 13.50
N TRP A 376 -4.95 23.08 12.59
CA TRP A 376 -4.97 22.72 11.17
C TRP A 376 -4.49 21.27 10.96
N TYR A 377 -3.38 20.89 11.58
CA TYR A 377 -2.83 19.54 11.46
C TYR A 377 -3.77 18.48 12.07
N GLN A 378 -4.34 18.77 13.24
CA GLN A 378 -5.36 17.90 13.87
C GLN A 378 -6.57 17.72 12.97
N HIS A 379 -7.04 18.78 12.31
CA HIS A 379 -8.16 18.69 11.38
C HIS A 379 -7.84 17.78 10.19
N LEU A 380 -6.64 17.91 9.59
CA LEU A 380 -6.21 17.03 8.50
C LEU A 380 -6.19 15.56 8.92
N GLN A 381 -5.62 15.27 10.10
CA GLN A 381 -5.49 13.91 10.60
C GLN A 381 -6.85 13.29 10.97
N MET A 382 -7.71 14.04 11.68
CA MET A 382 -9.04 13.56 12.10
C MET A 382 -9.96 13.27 10.91
N ASN A 383 -9.88 14.08 9.85
CA ASN A 383 -10.71 13.92 8.65
C ASN A 383 -10.03 13.11 7.54
N LYS A 384 -8.88 12.52 7.86
CA LYS A 384 -8.06 11.74 6.95
C LYS A 384 -7.72 12.43 5.61
N LYS A 385 -7.53 13.75 5.62
CA LYS A 385 -7.28 14.56 4.42
C LYS A 385 -5.79 14.55 4.05
N MET A 386 -5.48 14.16 2.81
CA MET A 386 -4.10 14.14 2.31
C MET A 386 -3.82 15.43 1.53
N THR A 387 -2.71 16.09 1.85
CA THR A 387 -2.27 17.30 1.13
C THR A 387 -1.37 16.99 -0.07
N ASN A 388 -0.72 15.82 -0.08
CA ASN A 388 0.15 15.37 -1.17
C ASN A 388 -0.22 13.95 -1.63
N GLU A 389 -1.34 13.82 -2.34
CA GLU A 389 -1.79 12.55 -2.93
C GLU A 389 -0.76 12.00 -3.94
N LEU A 390 -0.07 12.89 -4.66
CA LEU A 390 0.90 12.52 -5.70
C LEU A 390 2.07 11.70 -5.15
N ALA A 391 2.55 11.99 -3.94
CA ALA A 391 3.64 11.25 -3.30
C ALA A 391 3.31 9.77 -3.07
N ILE A 392 2.03 9.43 -2.95
CA ILE A 392 1.58 8.04 -2.76
C ILE A 392 1.36 7.38 -4.12
N LEU A 393 0.80 8.13 -5.06
CA LEU A 393 0.50 7.65 -6.39
C LEU A 393 1.75 7.55 -7.29
N GLN A 394 2.90 8.11 -6.89
CA GLN A 394 4.15 8.05 -7.66
C GLN A 394 4.66 6.62 -7.90
N HIS A 395 4.26 5.66 -7.06
CA HIS A 395 4.65 4.25 -7.19
C HIS A 395 3.79 3.49 -8.19
N LEU A 396 2.67 4.07 -8.65
CA LEU A 396 1.83 3.47 -9.68
C LEU A 396 2.38 3.83 -11.07
N PRO A 397 2.29 2.90 -12.04
CA PRO A 397 2.48 3.23 -13.45
C PRO A 397 1.58 4.40 -13.87
N GLU A 398 2.09 5.24 -14.78
CA GLU A 398 1.42 6.48 -15.20
C GLU A 398 -0.04 6.30 -15.60
N ARG A 399 -0.35 5.24 -16.35
CA ARG A 399 -1.72 4.92 -16.77
C ARG A 399 -2.65 4.62 -15.59
N LEU A 400 -2.20 3.80 -14.64
CA LEU A 400 -3.00 3.47 -13.45
C LEU A 400 -3.15 4.68 -12.53
N ARG A 401 -2.12 5.50 -12.41
CA ARG A 401 -2.19 6.76 -11.67
C ARG A 401 -3.25 7.69 -12.27
N ALA A 402 -3.29 7.82 -13.60
CA ALA A 402 -4.30 8.63 -14.27
C ALA A 402 -5.71 8.09 -14.05
N GLU A 403 -5.92 6.79 -14.22
CA GLU A 403 -7.22 6.14 -13.97
C GLU A 403 -7.71 6.35 -12.52
N VAL A 404 -6.82 6.20 -11.54
CA VAL A 404 -7.14 6.45 -10.12
C VAL A 404 -7.52 7.92 -9.90
N ALA A 405 -6.70 8.86 -10.38
CA ALA A 405 -6.96 10.29 -10.22
C ALA A 405 -8.31 10.70 -10.84
N VAL A 406 -8.58 10.25 -12.07
CA VAL A 406 -9.86 10.47 -12.76
C VAL A 406 -11.01 9.88 -11.96
N SER A 407 -10.91 8.64 -11.48
CA SER A 407 -11.99 8.00 -10.72
C SER A 407 -12.35 8.74 -9.42
N VAL A 408 -11.37 9.37 -8.78
CA VAL A 408 -11.53 10.05 -7.49
C VAL A 408 -12.06 11.48 -7.67
N HIS A 409 -11.50 12.24 -8.61
CA HIS A 409 -11.73 13.69 -8.70
C HIS A 409 -12.76 14.09 -9.77
N LEU A 410 -12.95 13.28 -10.83
CA LEU A 410 -13.88 13.59 -11.93
C LEU A 410 -15.33 13.84 -11.45
N PRO A 411 -15.90 13.09 -10.48
CA PRO A 411 -17.25 13.36 -9.99
C PRO A 411 -17.40 14.74 -9.35
N THR A 412 -16.35 15.24 -8.70
CA THR A 412 -16.35 16.57 -8.08
C THR A 412 -16.23 17.66 -9.14
N LEU A 413 -15.31 17.48 -10.10
CA LEU A 413 -15.10 18.46 -11.17
C LEU A 413 -16.34 18.63 -12.06
N ARG A 414 -17.06 17.54 -12.32
CA ARG A 414 -18.30 17.55 -13.12
C ARG A 414 -19.44 18.33 -12.46
N LYS A 415 -19.45 18.47 -11.14
CA LYS A 415 -20.43 19.32 -10.43
C LYS A 415 -20.18 20.82 -10.67
N VAL A 416 -18.94 21.20 -10.99
CA VAL A 416 -18.56 22.61 -11.13
C VAL A 416 -19.27 23.23 -12.33
N GLN A 417 -19.99 24.33 -12.09
CA GLN A 417 -20.90 24.94 -13.07
C GLN A 417 -20.24 25.34 -14.41
N ILE A 418 -18.93 25.60 -14.43
CA ILE A 418 -18.22 25.96 -15.67
C ILE A 418 -17.88 24.75 -16.55
N PHE A 419 -17.85 23.57 -15.95
CA PHE A 419 -17.40 22.33 -16.59
C PHE A 419 -18.53 21.34 -16.90
N GLN A 420 -19.78 21.66 -16.54
CA GLN A 420 -20.94 20.79 -16.76
C GLN A 420 -21.18 20.46 -18.24
N ASN A 421 -20.82 21.39 -19.15
CA ASN A 421 -21.01 21.24 -20.60
C ASN A 421 -19.69 21.02 -21.35
N CYS A 422 -18.61 20.70 -20.65
CA CYS A 422 -17.32 20.42 -21.26
C CYS A 422 -17.20 18.94 -21.65
N GLU A 423 -16.35 18.67 -22.64
CA GLU A 423 -16.02 17.31 -23.03
C GLU A 423 -15.27 16.55 -21.92
N GLN A 424 -15.45 15.23 -21.87
CA GLN A 424 -14.85 14.40 -20.82
C GLN A 424 -13.31 14.42 -20.88
N SER A 425 -12.73 14.46 -22.08
CA SER A 425 -11.27 14.50 -22.28
C SER A 425 -10.63 15.71 -21.60
N LEU A 426 -11.27 16.89 -21.67
CA LEU A 426 -10.82 18.09 -20.96
C LEU A 426 -10.81 17.87 -19.44
N LEU A 427 -11.87 17.26 -18.91
CA LEU A 427 -12.00 17.04 -17.47
C LEU A 427 -10.96 16.04 -16.96
N GLU A 428 -10.66 15.01 -17.74
CA GLU A 428 -9.64 14.01 -17.41
C GLU A 428 -8.25 14.66 -17.34
N GLU A 429 -7.91 15.53 -18.29
CA GLU A 429 -6.63 16.23 -18.29
C GLU A 429 -6.54 17.24 -17.13
N LEU A 430 -7.60 18.01 -16.88
CA LEU A 430 -7.65 18.95 -15.76
C LEU A 430 -7.44 18.25 -14.42
N VAL A 431 -8.10 17.09 -14.20
CA VAL A 431 -7.99 16.32 -12.95
C VAL A 431 -6.54 15.97 -12.62
N LEU A 432 -5.71 15.67 -13.62
CA LEU A 432 -4.30 15.32 -13.41
C LEU A 432 -3.46 16.49 -12.90
N LYS A 433 -3.90 17.73 -13.14
CA LYS A 433 -3.20 18.97 -12.74
C LYS A 433 -3.79 19.63 -11.49
N LEU A 434 -4.88 19.11 -10.93
CA LEU A 434 -5.51 19.65 -9.72
C LEU A 434 -4.66 19.35 -8.47
N ARG A 435 -4.51 20.36 -7.62
CA ARG A 435 -3.81 20.23 -6.32
C ARG A 435 -4.79 20.49 -5.17
N PRO A 436 -5.03 19.52 -4.26
CA PRO A 436 -5.88 19.74 -3.10
C PRO A 436 -5.21 20.70 -2.11
N GLN A 437 -5.99 21.66 -1.59
CA GLN A 437 -5.57 22.62 -0.56
C GLN A 437 -6.67 22.76 0.51
N VAL A 438 -6.26 22.85 1.78
CA VAL A 438 -7.18 22.94 2.93
C VAL A 438 -6.95 24.23 3.68
N TYR A 439 -8.00 25.04 3.82
CA TYR A 439 -7.97 26.32 4.51
C TYR A 439 -8.67 26.26 5.87
N SER A 440 -8.14 27.01 6.84
CA SER A 440 -8.70 27.07 8.20
C SER A 440 -9.84 28.11 8.31
N PRO A 441 -10.73 27.99 9.31
CA PRO A 441 -11.74 29.01 9.60
C PRO A 441 -11.12 30.39 9.82
N GLY A 442 -11.67 31.39 9.12
CA GLY A 442 -11.24 32.79 9.17
C GLY A 442 -10.01 33.12 8.35
N GLU A 443 -9.43 32.16 7.62
CA GLU A 443 -8.26 32.37 6.76
C GLU A 443 -8.66 32.98 5.42
N TYR A 444 -7.85 33.92 4.92
CA TYR A 444 -8.02 34.49 3.59
C TYR A 444 -7.40 33.55 2.56
N VAL A 445 -8.20 33.12 1.59
CA VAL A 445 -7.70 32.36 0.44
C VAL A 445 -7.01 33.31 -0.54
N CYS A 446 -7.62 34.46 -0.80
CA CYS A 446 -7.00 35.54 -1.56
C CYS A 446 -7.47 36.90 -1.03
N LYS A 447 -6.62 37.92 -1.16
CA LYS A 447 -6.98 39.31 -0.86
C LYS A 447 -7.06 40.11 -2.15
N LYS A 448 -7.93 41.11 -2.15
CA LYS A 448 -8.08 42.08 -3.22
C LYS A 448 -6.74 42.78 -3.47
N GLY A 449 -6.33 42.83 -4.73
CA GLY A 449 -5.07 43.42 -5.15
C GLY A 449 -3.87 42.45 -5.22
N ASP A 450 -3.97 41.26 -4.62
CA ASP A 450 -2.92 40.23 -4.76
C ASP A 450 -2.83 39.75 -6.21
N ILE A 451 -1.67 39.23 -6.62
CA ILE A 451 -1.48 38.68 -7.97
C ILE A 451 -2.16 37.30 -8.04
N GLY A 452 -3.07 37.11 -9.00
CA GLY A 452 -3.83 35.87 -9.13
C GLY A 452 -3.18 34.84 -10.04
N ARG A 453 -2.41 33.91 -9.47
CA ARG A 453 -1.73 32.86 -10.25
C ARG A 453 -2.51 31.56 -10.42
N GLU A 454 -3.63 31.43 -9.70
CA GLU A 454 -4.35 30.16 -9.55
C GLU A 454 -5.86 30.41 -9.58
N MET A 455 -6.65 29.42 -9.97
CA MET A 455 -8.09 29.38 -9.67
C MET A 455 -8.38 28.26 -8.69
N TYR A 456 -9.52 28.38 -8.01
CA TYR A 456 -9.95 27.43 -7.01
C TYR A 456 -11.36 26.91 -7.29
N PHE A 457 -11.54 25.61 -7.09
CA PHE A 457 -12.83 24.92 -7.10
C PHE A 457 -13.18 24.46 -5.69
N ILE A 458 -14.41 24.71 -5.25
CA ILE A 458 -14.84 24.38 -3.89
C ILE A 458 -15.36 22.94 -3.88
N ARG A 459 -14.59 22.03 -3.25
CA ARG A 459 -14.98 20.63 -3.05
C ARG A 459 -15.84 20.47 -1.81
N GLU A 460 -15.43 21.09 -0.70
CA GLU A 460 -16.14 21.01 0.58
C GLU A 460 -15.94 22.33 1.35
N GLY A 461 -16.96 22.76 2.09
CA GLY A 461 -16.91 23.96 2.91
C GLY A 461 -17.59 25.18 2.28
N GLN A 462 -17.42 26.32 2.95
CA GLN A 462 -18.04 27.58 2.57
C GLN A 462 -17.06 28.74 2.70
N LEU A 463 -17.03 29.58 1.67
CA LEU A 463 -16.19 30.77 1.58
C LEU A 463 -17.08 32.01 1.53
N ALA A 464 -16.72 33.05 2.28
CA ALA A 464 -17.36 34.35 2.21
C ALA A 464 -16.53 35.31 1.36
N VAL A 465 -17.18 35.98 0.41
CA VAL A 465 -16.63 37.16 -0.26
C VAL A 465 -16.83 38.35 0.67
N VAL A 466 -15.74 38.90 1.19
CA VAL A 466 -15.79 39.96 2.21
C VAL A 466 -15.34 41.31 1.64
N ALA A 467 -15.92 42.38 2.17
CA ALA A 467 -15.48 43.74 1.88
C ALA A 467 -14.09 44.02 2.47
N ASP A 468 -13.56 45.21 2.17
CA ASP A 468 -12.23 45.63 2.61
C ASP A 468 -12.14 45.79 4.15
N ASP A 469 -13.29 45.87 4.84
CA ASP A 469 -13.40 45.85 6.30
C ASP A 469 -13.21 44.45 6.92
N GLY A 470 -13.26 43.39 6.12
CA GLY A 470 -13.17 41.99 6.55
C GLY A 470 -14.37 41.46 7.36
N VAL A 471 -15.46 42.23 7.46
CA VAL A 471 -16.66 41.92 8.25
C VAL A 471 -17.88 41.82 7.35
N THR A 472 -18.08 42.77 6.44
CA THR A 472 -19.25 42.80 5.55
C THR A 472 -19.12 41.69 4.51
N GLN A 473 -20.12 40.80 4.43
CA GLN A 473 -20.16 39.68 3.49
C GLN A 473 -21.05 40.01 2.30
N TYR A 474 -20.48 39.99 1.09
CA TYR A 474 -21.21 40.23 -0.15
C TYR A 474 -21.89 38.98 -0.69
N ALA A 475 -21.22 37.83 -0.59
CA ALA A 475 -21.71 36.56 -1.09
C ALA A 475 -21.06 35.40 -0.34
N VAL A 476 -21.74 34.24 -0.32
CA VAL A 476 -21.20 32.99 0.18
C VAL A 476 -21.09 32.01 -0.97
N LEU A 477 -19.89 31.46 -1.17
CA LEU A 477 -19.58 30.45 -2.18
C LEU A 477 -19.52 29.07 -1.48
N GLY A 478 -20.31 28.13 -1.99
CA GLY A 478 -20.40 26.76 -1.47
C GLY A 478 -19.85 25.72 -2.46
N GLU A 479 -20.05 24.44 -2.13
CA GLU A 479 -19.64 23.30 -2.97
C GLU A 479 -20.11 23.44 -4.43
N GLY A 480 -19.23 23.11 -5.38
CA GLY A 480 -19.51 23.15 -6.81
C GLY A 480 -19.40 24.55 -7.44
N LEU A 481 -19.16 25.59 -6.65
CA LEU A 481 -18.75 26.90 -7.15
C LEU A 481 -17.23 26.99 -7.27
N TYR A 482 -16.78 27.99 -8.02
CA TYR A 482 -15.37 28.26 -8.31
C TYR A 482 -15.11 29.76 -8.23
N PHE A 483 -13.84 30.14 -8.13
CA PHE A 483 -13.43 31.54 -8.15
C PHE A 483 -11.97 31.69 -8.59
N GLY A 484 -11.60 32.91 -8.96
CA GLY A 484 -10.24 33.27 -9.37
C GLY A 484 -9.98 33.14 -10.87
N GLU A 485 -11.02 32.82 -11.65
CA GLU A 485 -11.02 32.73 -13.11
C GLU A 485 -10.60 34.04 -13.79
N ILE A 486 -11.01 35.18 -13.24
CA ILE A 486 -10.76 36.51 -13.84
C ILE A 486 -9.27 36.85 -13.91
N SER A 487 -8.50 36.48 -12.88
CA SER A 487 -7.08 36.85 -12.79
C SER A 487 -6.20 35.99 -13.70
N ILE A 488 -6.61 34.73 -13.94
CA ILE A 488 -5.79 33.80 -14.71
C ILE A 488 -6.07 33.88 -16.22
N ILE A 489 -7.30 34.22 -16.62
CA ILE A 489 -7.68 34.42 -18.02
C ILE A 489 -7.27 35.83 -18.42
N ASN A 490 -6.43 35.95 -19.46
CA ASN A 490 -5.93 37.24 -19.92
C ASN A 490 -7.00 37.96 -20.77
N ILE A 491 -8.04 38.47 -20.12
CA ILE A 491 -9.12 39.22 -20.77
C ILE A 491 -8.62 40.63 -21.09
N LYS A 492 -8.69 40.99 -22.37
CA LYS A 492 -8.30 42.31 -22.90
C LYS A 492 -9.19 43.42 -22.31
N GLY A 493 -8.62 44.60 -22.08
CA GLY A 493 -9.34 45.73 -21.47
C GLY A 493 -9.73 45.53 -19.99
N ASN A 494 -9.18 44.52 -19.30
CA ASN A 494 -9.40 44.33 -17.87
C ASN A 494 -8.64 45.38 -17.05
N LYS A 495 -9.37 46.32 -16.42
CA LYS A 495 -8.81 47.41 -15.59
C LYS A 495 -7.99 46.91 -14.39
N SER A 496 -8.25 45.67 -13.94
CA SER A 496 -7.58 45.08 -12.78
C SER A 496 -6.41 44.17 -13.15
N GLY A 497 -6.21 43.89 -14.45
CA GLY A 497 -5.18 42.99 -14.96
C GLY A 497 -5.13 41.65 -14.23
N ASN A 498 -3.93 41.18 -13.90
CA ASN A 498 -3.69 39.92 -13.18
C ASN A 498 -3.84 40.06 -11.64
N ARG A 499 -4.66 41.00 -11.15
CA ARG A 499 -4.91 41.16 -9.71
C ARG A 499 -6.25 40.58 -9.30
N ARG A 500 -6.34 40.11 -8.05
CA ARG A 500 -7.57 39.64 -7.43
C ARG A 500 -8.54 40.79 -7.23
N THR A 501 -9.80 40.59 -7.60
CA THR A 501 -10.86 41.62 -7.55
C THR A 501 -11.57 41.71 -6.20
N ALA A 502 -11.50 40.65 -5.37
CA ALA A 502 -12.22 40.56 -4.10
C ALA A 502 -11.41 39.84 -3.02
N ASN A 503 -11.77 40.09 -1.75
CA ASN A 503 -11.26 39.33 -0.62
C ASN A 503 -12.13 38.09 -0.40
N ILE A 504 -11.52 36.91 -0.30
CA ILE A 504 -12.23 35.65 -0.09
C ILE A 504 -11.69 34.99 1.17
N LYS A 505 -12.59 34.68 2.10
CA LYS A 505 -12.27 34.18 3.44
C LYS A 505 -13.03 32.90 3.73
N SER A 506 -12.35 31.90 4.27
CA SER A 506 -12.99 30.65 4.71
C SER A 506 -13.83 30.87 5.95
N ILE A 507 -15.09 30.44 5.92
CA ILE A 507 -15.99 30.50 7.08
C ILE A 507 -15.63 29.37 8.05
N GLY A 508 -15.52 28.15 7.51
CA GLY A 508 -15.13 26.94 8.22
C GLY A 508 -13.79 26.39 7.74
N PHE A 509 -13.57 25.09 7.97
CA PHE A 509 -12.55 24.37 7.20
C PHE A 509 -13.10 24.14 5.80
N SER A 510 -12.30 24.49 4.79
CA SER A 510 -12.71 24.37 3.38
C SER A 510 -11.65 23.63 2.60
N ASP A 511 -12.10 22.70 1.76
CA ASP A 511 -11.27 21.95 0.84
C ASP A 511 -11.46 22.49 -0.56
N LEU A 512 -10.37 22.96 -1.13
CA LEU A 512 -10.33 23.56 -2.45
C LEU A 512 -9.43 22.73 -3.35
N PHE A 513 -9.80 22.60 -4.62
CA PHE A 513 -8.85 22.23 -5.66
C PHE A 513 -8.27 23.48 -6.27
N CYS A 514 -6.95 23.58 -6.28
CA CYS A 514 -6.19 24.63 -6.92
C CYS A 514 -5.73 24.17 -8.30
N LEU A 515 -5.92 25.02 -9.31
CA LEU A 515 -5.38 24.87 -10.65
C LEU A 515 -4.53 26.10 -10.98
N SER A 516 -3.29 25.89 -11.42
CA SER A 516 -2.39 26.98 -11.78
C SER A 516 -2.77 27.61 -13.12
N LYS A 517 -2.35 28.86 -13.33
CA LYS A 517 -2.54 29.55 -14.61
C LYS A 517 -1.83 28.81 -15.74
N GLU A 518 -0.59 28.37 -15.50
CA GLU A 518 0.24 27.68 -16.48
C GLU A 518 -0.44 26.38 -16.94
N ASP A 519 -0.87 25.55 -15.97
CA ASP A 519 -1.56 24.29 -16.21
C ASP A 519 -2.86 24.50 -16.98
N LEU A 520 -3.66 25.51 -16.60
CA LEU A 520 -4.90 25.82 -17.31
C LEU A 520 -4.62 26.31 -18.74
N THR A 521 -3.63 27.17 -18.94
CA THR A 521 -3.32 27.69 -20.29
C THR A 521 -2.86 26.59 -21.24
N GLU A 522 -2.12 25.60 -20.75
CA GLU A 522 -1.70 24.43 -21.52
C GLU A 522 -2.93 23.61 -21.95
N VAL A 523 -3.81 23.27 -21.01
CA VAL A 523 -5.02 22.49 -21.30
C VAL A 523 -5.95 23.26 -22.25
N LEU A 524 -6.14 24.56 -22.04
CA LEU A 524 -7.01 25.38 -22.89
C LEU A 524 -6.43 25.61 -24.30
N ALA A 525 -5.15 25.35 -24.53
CA ALA A 525 -4.57 25.40 -25.87
C ALA A 525 -5.06 24.22 -26.73
N GLU A 526 -5.31 23.06 -26.11
CA GLU A 526 -5.85 21.88 -26.79
C GLU A 526 -7.38 21.94 -26.95
N PHE A 527 -8.07 22.65 -26.05
CA PHE A 527 -9.54 22.72 -26.00
C PHE A 527 -10.09 24.16 -26.20
N PRO A 528 -10.13 24.67 -27.45
CA PRO A 528 -10.49 26.07 -27.73
C PRO A 528 -11.95 26.41 -27.36
N ASN A 529 -12.89 25.47 -27.49
CA ASN A 529 -14.30 25.69 -27.13
C ASN A 529 -14.48 25.95 -25.63
N ALA A 530 -13.68 25.27 -24.79
CA ALA A 530 -13.68 25.49 -23.36
C ALA A 530 -13.10 26.86 -23.02
N LYS A 531 -12.02 27.26 -23.71
CA LYS A 531 -11.39 28.58 -23.56
C LYS A 531 -12.37 29.71 -23.84
N THR A 532 -13.09 29.67 -24.96
CA THR A 532 -14.06 30.70 -25.32
C THR A 532 -15.21 30.79 -24.31
N THR A 533 -15.66 29.65 -23.78
CA THR A 533 -16.71 29.61 -22.73
C THR A 533 -16.22 30.24 -21.42
N LEU A 534 -14.97 29.95 -21.05
CA LEU A 534 -14.32 30.50 -19.85
C LEU A 534 -14.14 32.03 -19.98
N GLU A 535 -13.65 32.49 -21.13
CA GLU A 535 -13.48 33.91 -21.46
C GLU A 535 -14.81 34.66 -21.47
N ALA A 536 -15.86 34.08 -22.07
CA ALA A 536 -17.19 34.68 -22.11
C ALA A 536 -17.77 34.89 -20.71
N LYS A 537 -17.66 33.89 -19.83
CA LYS A 537 -18.09 34.04 -18.42
C LYS A 537 -17.25 35.06 -17.68
N GLY A 538 -15.92 35.05 -17.84
CA GLY A 538 -15.04 36.03 -17.22
C GLY A 538 -15.38 37.46 -17.63
N ARG A 539 -15.71 37.67 -18.92
CA ARG A 539 -16.16 38.96 -19.46
C ARG A 539 -17.49 39.41 -18.87
N GLU A 540 -18.46 38.51 -18.75
CA GLU A 540 -19.76 38.80 -18.11
C GLU A 540 -19.57 39.29 -16.67
N ILE A 541 -18.67 38.64 -15.91
CA ILE A 541 -18.40 39.01 -14.52
C ILE A 541 -17.68 40.37 -14.45
N LEU A 542 -16.69 40.62 -15.31
CA LEU A 542 -16.00 41.90 -15.37
C LEU A 542 -16.94 43.07 -15.74
N LEU A 543 -17.90 42.84 -16.63
CA LEU A 543 -18.93 43.82 -16.98
C LEU A 543 -19.85 44.12 -15.78
N LYS A 544 -20.33 43.08 -15.07
CA LYS A 544 -21.14 43.27 -13.85
C LYS A 544 -20.40 44.03 -12.75
N MET A 545 -19.07 43.90 -12.69
CA MET A 545 -18.22 44.59 -11.72
C MET A 545 -17.76 45.99 -12.17
N ASP A 546 -18.15 46.46 -13.36
CA ASP A 546 -17.64 47.71 -13.99
C ASP A 546 -16.09 47.76 -14.09
N LYS A 547 -15.48 46.58 -14.23
CA LYS A 547 -14.01 46.39 -14.32
C LYS A 547 -13.51 46.11 -15.73
N LEU A 548 -14.40 46.06 -16.72
CA LEU A 548 -14.04 45.99 -18.13
C LEU A 548 -14.09 47.38 -18.76
N ASP A 549 -13.05 47.78 -19.46
CA ASP A 549 -13.08 48.92 -20.38
C ASP A 549 -13.30 48.39 -21.80
N VAL A 550 -14.54 48.52 -22.29
CA VAL A 550 -14.94 48.00 -23.60
C VAL A 550 -14.21 48.73 -24.74
N ASN A 551 -13.86 50.01 -24.54
CA ASN A 551 -13.13 50.79 -25.54
C ASN A 551 -11.65 50.38 -25.59
N ALA A 552 -11.05 50.16 -24.41
CA ALA A 552 -9.69 49.62 -24.33
C ALA A 552 -9.62 48.18 -24.87
N GLU A 553 -10.62 47.35 -24.58
CA GLU A 553 -10.76 45.99 -25.14
C GLU A 553 -10.79 46.06 -26.68
N ALA A 554 -11.62 46.93 -27.25
CA ALA A 554 -11.71 47.11 -28.70
C ALA A 554 -10.40 47.64 -29.31
N ALA A 555 -9.71 48.57 -28.63
CA ALA A 555 -8.43 49.10 -29.07
C ALA A 555 -7.32 48.04 -29.04
N GLU A 556 -7.24 47.23 -27.98
CA GLU A 556 -6.29 46.12 -27.86
C GLU A 556 -6.56 45.01 -28.89
N ILE A 557 -7.84 44.70 -29.16
CA ILE A 557 -8.21 43.77 -30.23
C ILE A 557 -7.79 44.31 -31.59
N ALA A 558 -8.01 45.60 -31.87
CA ALA A 558 -7.60 46.22 -33.12
C ALA A 558 -6.07 46.26 -33.29
N GLN A 559 -5.33 46.57 -32.23
CA GLN A 559 -3.86 46.52 -32.23
C GLN A 559 -3.34 45.11 -32.51
N GLN A 560 -3.91 44.10 -31.85
CA GLN A 560 -3.45 42.72 -32.06
C GLN A 560 -3.81 42.20 -33.46
N ALA A 561 -4.97 42.58 -34.01
CA ALA A 561 -5.32 42.26 -35.39
C ALA A 561 -4.38 42.94 -36.41
N GLU A 562 -3.90 44.14 -36.12
CA GLU A 562 -2.87 44.83 -36.91
C GLU A 562 -1.49 44.17 -36.77
N GLU A 563 -1.11 43.75 -35.57
CA GLU A 563 0.12 42.98 -35.33
C GLU A 563 0.09 41.64 -36.07
N GLU A 564 -1.00 40.88 -35.99
CA GLU A 564 -1.19 39.62 -36.71
C GLU A 564 -1.11 39.81 -38.23
N ARG A 565 -1.63 40.93 -38.75
CA ARG A 565 -1.47 41.29 -40.17
C ARG A 565 -0.01 41.60 -40.53
N ARG A 566 0.71 42.30 -39.66
CA ARG A 566 2.14 42.61 -39.86
C ARG A 566 2.99 41.35 -39.80
N THR A 567 2.72 40.43 -38.87
CA THR A 567 3.43 39.15 -38.79
C THR A 567 3.15 38.31 -40.03
N ALA A 568 1.90 38.23 -40.48
CA ALA A 568 1.56 37.54 -41.72
C ALA A 568 2.25 38.14 -42.95
N ALA A 569 2.31 39.46 -43.05
CA ALA A 569 3.03 40.15 -44.14
C ALA A 569 4.56 39.92 -44.07
N LEU A 570 5.13 39.83 -42.86
CA LEU A 570 6.54 39.50 -42.67
C LEU A 570 6.84 38.04 -43.04
N GLU A 571 5.96 37.10 -42.69
CA GLU A 571 6.06 35.69 -43.09
C GLU A 571 6.01 35.56 -44.61
N GLU A 572 5.04 36.21 -45.27
CA GLU A 572 4.96 36.23 -46.73
C GLU A 572 6.22 36.85 -47.37
N GLY A 573 6.73 37.94 -46.79
CA GLY A 573 7.98 38.57 -47.23
C GLY A 573 9.20 37.66 -47.07
N LEU A 574 9.26 36.90 -45.97
CA LEU A 574 10.30 35.92 -45.70
C LEU A 574 10.28 34.78 -46.73
N ASP A 575 9.10 34.26 -47.07
CA ASP A 575 8.93 33.22 -48.08
C ASP A 575 9.40 33.70 -49.47
N VAL A 576 9.09 34.95 -49.82
CA VAL A 576 9.57 35.56 -51.08
C VAL A 576 11.11 35.68 -51.08
N LEU A 577 11.71 36.08 -49.97
CA LEU A 577 13.18 36.17 -49.85
C LEU A 577 13.85 34.80 -49.90
N GLN A 578 13.32 33.80 -49.20
CA GLN A 578 13.79 32.42 -49.29
C GLN A 578 13.73 31.90 -50.73
N THR A 579 12.63 32.17 -51.43
CA THR A 579 12.47 31.78 -52.83
C THR A 579 13.49 32.48 -53.74
N LYS A 580 13.78 33.77 -53.51
CA LYS A 580 14.81 34.52 -54.25
C LYS A 580 16.22 33.99 -53.97
N LEU A 581 16.54 33.69 -52.71
CA LEU A 581 17.82 33.13 -52.30
C LEU A 581 18.05 31.77 -52.97
N ALA A 582 17.04 30.88 -52.94
CA ALA A 582 17.10 29.59 -53.63
C ALA A 582 17.38 29.74 -55.13
N ARG A 583 16.76 30.74 -55.77
CA ARG A 583 17.01 31.07 -57.18
C ARG A 583 18.43 31.57 -57.45
N ILE A 584 18.99 32.40 -56.56
CA ILE A 584 20.37 32.91 -56.69
C ILE A 584 21.38 31.78 -56.47
N LEU A 585 21.16 30.92 -55.47
CA LEU A 585 22.01 29.76 -55.20
C LEU A 585 22.04 28.82 -56.41
N ALA A 586 20.87 28.49 -56.98
CA ALA A 586 20.80 27.69 -58.21
C ALA A 586 21.50 28.38 -59.40
N GLY A 587 21.42 29.71 -59.50
CA GLY A 587 22.15 30.48 -60.51
C GLY A 587 23.66 30.44 -60.33
N LEU A 588 24.15 30.55 -59.09
CA LEU A 588 25.56 30.46 -58.74
C LEU A 588 26.11 29.06 -58.98
N GLU A 589 25.39 28.01 -58.59
CA GLU A 589 25.75 26.63 -58.90
C GLU A 589 25.84 26.40 -60.41
N SER A 590 24.87 26.89 -61.19
CA SER A 590 24.91 26.81 -62.65
C SER A 590 26.10 27.56 -63.25
N SER A 591 26.43 28.74 -62.72
CA SER A 591 27.58 29.54 -63.17
C SER A 591 28.90 28.85 -62.82
N ALA A 592 29.04 28.36 -61.59
CA ALA A 592 30.21 27.60 -61.14
C ALA A 592 30.41 26.34 -61.99
N PHE A 593 29.32 25.62 -62.27
CA PHE A 593 29.34 24.46 -63.16
C PHE A 593 29.79 24.82 -64.58
N LYS A 594 29.28 25.91 -65.16
CA LYS A 594 29.74 26.41 -66.48
C LYS A 594 31.20 26.85 -66.48
N MET A 595 31.68 27.47 -65.40
CA MET A 595 33.08 27.86 -65.25
C MET A 595 33.99 26.63 -65.16
N ALA A 596 33.60 25.61 -64.41
CA ALA A 596 34.33 24.33 -64.34
C ALA A 596 34.44 23.67 -65.72
N LEU A 597 33.35 23.64 -66.48
CA LEU A 597 33.31 23.07 -67.84
C LEU A 597 34.17 23.86 -68.85
N ARG A 598 34.27 25.19 -68.68
CA ARG A 598 35.17 26.03 -69.47
C ARG A 598 36.64 25.82 -69.10
N LEU A 599 36.94 25.67 -67.82
CA LEU A 599 38.28 25.32 -67.33
C LEU A 599 38.72 23.98 -67.91
N GLU A 600 37.88 22.95 -67.85
CA GLU A 600 38.16 21.64 -68.41
C GLU A 600 38.40 21.68 -69.93
N ARG A 601 37.61 22.50 -70.66
CA ARG A 601 37.84 22.74 -72.10
C ARG A 601 39.17 23.44 -72.37
N LEU A 602 39.53 24.45 -71.58
CA LEU A 602 40.81 25.16 -71.73
C LEU A 602 41.99 24.26 -71.37
N GLU A 603 41.87 23.41 -70.36
CA GLU A 603 42.86 22.38 -70.03
C GLU A 603 43.04 21.40 -71.18
N TRP A 604 41.96 20.99 -71.83
CA TRP A 604 42.01 20.12 -73.01
C TRP A 604 42.72 20.83 -74.19
N GLN A 605 42.40 22.10 -74.47
CA GLN A 605 43.08 22.88 -75.51
C GLN A 605 44.57 23.14 -75.20
N MET A 606 44.93 23.37 -73.94
CA MET A 606 46.34 23.48 -73.54
C MET A 606 47.10 22.16 -73.71
N ARG A 607 46.44 21.02 -73.49
CA ARG A 607 47.04 19.71 -73.77
C ARG A 607 47.25 19.47 -75.26
N GLU A 608 46.28 19.82 -76.11
CA GLU A 608 46.45 19.77 -77.58
C GLU A 608 47.61 20.66 -78.04
N TRP A 609 47.71 21.90 -77.53
CA TRP A 609 48.83 22.79 -77.89
C TRP A 609 50.18 22.26 -77.43
N GLY A 610 50.25 21.62 -76.26
CA GLY A 610 51.45 20.96 -75.76
C GLY A 610 51.86 19.72 -76.56
N GLU A 611 50.91 19.06 -77.23
CA GLU A 611 51.17 17.93 -78.12
C GLU A 611 51.57 18.36 -79.54
N GLU A 612 51.13 19.53 -80.02
CA GLU A 612 51.58 20.10 -81.31
C GLU A 612 53.01 20.67 -81.28
N GLU A 613 53.51 21.09 -80.12
CA GLU A 613 54.89 21.61 -79.95
C GLU A 613 55.97 20.52 -79.80
N THR A 614 55.60 19.22 -79.82
CA THR A 614 56.54 18.09 -79.63
C THR A 614 56.81 17.26 -80.90
N GLN A 615 56.48 17.75 -82.10
CA GLN A 615 56.93 17.17 -83.36
C GLN A 615 57.89 18.09 -84.13
N GLU A 616 59.14 18.20 -83.63
CA GLU A 616 60.30 18.42 -84.50
C GLU A 616 60.93 17.07 -84.89
N PRO A 617 61.43 16.89 -86.12
CA PRO A 617 62.50 15.94 -86.38
C PRO A 617 63.84 16.68 -86.59
N GLY A 618 64.78 16.45 -85.68
CA GLY A 618 66.17 16.90 -85.79
C GLY A 618 67.05 15.95 -86.62
N HIS A 619 68.03 16.54 -87.31
CA HIS A 619 69.40 16.05 -87.62
C HIS A 619 70.02 16.99 -88.68
N GLY A 620 71.29 17.43 -88.68
CA GLY A 620 72.43 17.23 -87.77
C GLY A 620 73.76 17.53 -88.49
N GLU A 621 74.57 18.43 -87.93
CA GLU A 621 76.03 18.64 -88.07
C GLU A 621 76.47 19.16 -86.67
N GLY A 622 77.59 18.85 -86.01
CA GLY A 622 78.77 18.02 -86.23
C GLY A 622 79.59 18.01 -84.91
N THR A 623 80.36 16.93 -84.75
CA THR A 623 81.42 16.52 -83.78
C THR A 623 82.09 17.50 -82.78
N GLU A 624 82.17 17.03 -81.51
CA GLU A 624 83.31 16.84 -80.54
C GLU A 624 84.46 17.86 -80.38
N PRO A 625 85.21 17.87 -79.24
CA PRO A 625 85.39 16.84 -78.20
C PRO A 625 84.96 17.17 -76.77
#